data_AF-A0A3E0P9X8-F1
#
_entry.id   AF-A0A3E0P9X8-F1
#
_cell.length_a   1.000
_cell.length_b   1.000
_cell.length_c   1.000
_cell.angle_alpha   90.00
_cell.angle_beta   90.00
_cell.angle_gamma   90.00
#
_symmetry.space_group_name_H-M   'P 1'
#
loop_
_entity.id
_entity.type
_entity.pdbx_description
1 polymer ?
#
loop_
_entity_poly.entity_id
_entity_poly.type
_entity_poly.pdbx_seq_one_letter_code
_entity_poly.pdbx_strand_id
1 'polypeptide(L)'
;MFHNSTSGFRKSVRCPSSDRLLAYRQKRLGSYASDIVVAHVAHCDFCSAELEFYNHFPTIPDERVQADLIPGHLYDLARAILTNKTSGLSALRTIAGHSREED
;
A
#
# COMPACT_ATOMS: atom_id res chain seq x y z
N MET A 1 23.02 -3.90 -0.10
CA MET A 1 23.11 -4.53 1.23
C MET A 1 21.83 -4.17 1.96
N PHE A 2 20.89 -5.10 2.09
CA PHE A 2 19.64 -4.86 2.82
C PHE A 2 19.95 -4.96 4.31
N HIS A 3 19.70 -3.89 5.07
CA HIS A 3 19.98 -3.85 6.50
C HIS A 3 18.99 -4.77 7.21
N ASN A 4 19.48 -5.89 7.75
CA ASN A 4 18.71 -6.82 8.56
C ASN A 4 18.35 -6.17 9.91
N SER A 5 17.33 -5.31 9.90
CA SER A 5 16.77 -4.72 11.10
C SER A 5 15.63 -5.61 11.56
N THR A 6 15.73 -6.15 12.77
CA THR A 6 14.71 -6.99 13.43
C THR A 6 13.35 -6.30 13.61
N SER A 7 13.20 -5.04 13.18
CA SER A 7 11.92 -4.37 12.95
C SER A 7 11.38 -4.73 11.56
N GLY A 8 10.72 -5.89 11.44
CA GLY A 8 10.23 -6.41 10.15
C GLY A 8 9.52 -5.40 9.24
N PHE A 9 9.56 -5.67 7.93
CA PHE A 9 9.01 -4.88 6.82
C PHE A 9 7.59 -4.37 7.10
N ARG A 10 7.49 -3.15 7.66
CA ARG A 10 6.22 -2.57 8.08
C ARG A 10 6.24 -1.06 7.92
N LYS A 11 5.11 -0.49 7.50
CA LYS A 11 4.89 0.95 7.50
C LYS A 11 4.64 1.42 8.94
N SER A 12 5.36 2.44 9.38
CA SER A 12 5.17 3.07 10.69
C SER A 12 4.52 4.45 10.53
N VAL A 13 4.03 5.03 11.64
CA VAL A 13 3.49 6.40 11.67
C VAL A 13 4.55 7.45 11.28
N ARG A 14 5.85 7.13 11.43
CA ARG A 14 6.96 8.01 11.04
C ARG A 14 7.32 7.90 9.56
N CYS A 15 6.73 6.95 8.83
CA CYS A 15 6.98 6.82 7.41
C CYS A 15 6.40 8.02 6.65
N PRO A 16 7.14 8.58 5.68
CA PRO A 16 6.60 9.59 4.79
C PRO A 16 5.37 9.05 4.04
N SER A 17 4.47 9.96 3.65
CA SER A 17 3.37 9.60 2.76
C SER A 17 3.90 9.19 1.39
N SER A 18 3.13 8.36 0.69
CA SER A 18 3.44 7.91 -0.66
C SER A 18 3.57 9.09 -1.63
N ASP A 19 2.71 10.11 -1.50
CA ASP A 19 2.82 11.36 -2.27
C ASP A 19 4.15 12.09 -2.04
N ARG A 20 4.66 12.06 -0.81
CA ARG A 20 5.93 12.71 -0.45
C ARG A 20 7.13 11.94 -1.01
N LEU A 21 7.09 10.60 -1.01
CA LEU A 21 8.10 9.77 -1.67
C LEU A 21 8.08 9.96 -3.19
N LEU A 22 6.90 10.08 -3.81
CA LEU A 22 6.75 10.39 -5.22
C LEU A 22 7.29 11.79 -5.55
N ALA A 23 6.98 12.80 -4.74
CA ALA A 23 7.51 14.15 -4.90
C ALA A 23 9.04 14.19 -4.76
N TYR A 24 9.60 13.40 -3.84
CA TYR A 24 11.05 13.21 -3.69
C TYR A 24 11.67 12.64 -4.97
N ARG A 25 11.13 11.54 -5.50
CA ARG A 25 11.58 10.93 -6.76
C ARG A 25 11.51 11.92 -7.92
N GLN A 26 10.42 12.69 -8.01
CA GLN A 26 10.20 13.69 -9.07
C GLN A 26 11.05 14.96 -8.88
N LYS A 27 11.90 15.04 -7.84
CA LYS A 27 12.70 16.22 -7.47
C LYS A 27 11.84 17.49 -7.26
N ARG A 28 10.60 17.29 -6.79
CA ARG A 28 9.63 18.37 -6.50
C ARG A 28 9.63 18.79 -5.02
N LEU A 29 10.43 18.15 -4.19
CA LEU A 29 10.64 18.57 -2.80
C LEU A 29 11.76 19.61 -2.70
N GLY A 30 11.63 20.54 -1.76
CA GLY A 30 12.75 21.39 -1.35
C GLY A 30 13.88 20.59 -0.69
N SER A 31 15.06 21.20 -0.55
CA SER A 31 16.27 20.55 0.01
C SER A 31 16.01 19.92 1.38
N TYR A 32 15.50 20.70 2.34
CA TYR A 32 15.20 20.23 3.69
C TYR A 32 14.23 19.03 3.72
N ALA A 33 13.18 19.08 2.90
CA ALA A 33 12.20 17.99 2.84
C ALA A 33 12.78 16.72 2.19
N SER A 34 13.71 16.89 1.25
CA SER A 34 14.44 15.80 0.61
C SER A 34 15.40 15.13 1.58
N ASP A 35 16.13 15.90 2.37
CA ASP A 35 17.08 15.39 3.38
C ASP A 35 16.38 14.52 4.43
N ILE A 36 15.18 14.93 4.87
CA ILE A 36 14.35 14.14 5.78
C ILE A 36 13.98 12.79 5.15
N VAL A 37 13.60 12.77 3.88
CA VAL A 37 13.24 11.53 3.17
C VAL A 37 14.46 10.62 3.04
N VAL A 38 15.62 11.16 2.66
CA VAL A 38 16.88 10.41 2.58
C VAL A 38 17.24 9.78 3.92
N ALA A 39 17.21 10.57 5.00
CA ALA A 39 17.52 10.10 6.35
C ALA A 39 16.55 9.00 6.81
N HIS A 40 15.26 9.11 6.46
CA HIS A 40 14.27 8.08 6.78
C HIS A 40 14.51 6.78 6.01
N VAL A 41 14.70 6.89 4.70
CA VAL A 41 14.85 5.75 3.78
C VAL A 41 16.10 4.93 4.09
N ALA A 42 17.17 5.58 4.56
CA ALA A 42 18.38 4.90 5.01
C ALA A 42 18.16 3.90 6.16
N HIS A 43 17.05 4.01 6.90
CA HIS A 43 16.75 3.19 8.08
C HIS A 43 15.38 2.48 7.99
N CYS A 44 14.68 2.60 6.85
CA CYS A 44 13.35 2.04 6.68
C CYS A 44 13.29 1.18 5.41
N ASP A 45 13.35 -0.13 5.59
CA ASP A 45 13.29 -1.10 4.48
C ASP A 45 12.00 -0.96 3.67
N PHE A 46 10.87 -0.62 4.32
CA PHE A 46 9.59 -0.38 3.65
C PHE A 46 9.66 0.79 2.69
N CYS A 47 10.08 1.97 3.15
CA CYS A 47 10.14 3.17 2.30
C CYS A 47 11.27 3.10 1.28
N SER A 48 12.34 2.36 1.56
CA SER A 48 13.39 2.05 0.60
C SER A 48 12.85 1.21 -0.56
N ALA A 49 12.16 0.11 -0.25
CA ALA A 49 11.52 -0.72 -1.27
C ALA A 49 10.41 0.06 -2.02
N GLU A 50 9.64 0.90 -1.35
CA GLU A 50 8.61 1.74 -2.00
C GLU A 50 9.23 2.74 -2.99
N LEU A 51 10.38 3.35 -2.67
CA LEU A 51 11.11 4.20 -3.60
C LEU A 51 11.69 3.41 -4.79
N GLU A 52 12.23 2.22 -4.53
CA GLU A 52 12.70 1.33 -5.60
C GLU A 52 11.55 0.95 -6.54
N PHE A 53 10.38 0.63 -5.99
CA PHE A 53 9.16 0.40 -6.75
C PHE A 53 8.83 1.59 -7.66
N TYR A 54 8.84 2.81 -7.12
CA TYR A 54 8.58 4.01 -7.93
C TYR A 54 9.68 4.28 -8.97
N ASN A 55 10.92 3.85 -8.74
CA ASN A 55 11.98 3.95 -9.75
C ASN A 55 11.80 2.94 -10.88
N HIS A 56 11.29 1.75 -10.56
CA HIS A 56 11.07 0.68 -11.53
C HIS A 56 9.79 0.89 -12.35
N PHE A 57 8.74 1.41 -11.72
CA PHE A 57 7.45 1.67 -12.34
C PHE A 57 7.20 3.18 -12.40
N PRO A 58 7.62 3.86 -13.49
CA PRO A 58 7.34 5.28 -13.65
C PRO A 58 5.82 5.48 -13.68
N THR A 59 5.32 6.37 -12.82
CA THR A 59 3.92 6.77 -12.85
C THR A 59 3.69 7.57 -14.13
N ILE A 60 3.17 6.91 -15.16
CA ILE A 60 2.79 7.55 -16.41
C ILE A 60 1.58 8.44 -16.09
N PRO A 61 1.67 9.77 -16.23
CA PRO A 61 0.59 10.69 -15.85
C PRO A 61 -0.70 10.49 -16.65
N ASP A 62 -0.62 9.75 -17.77
CA ASP A 62 -1.66 9.66 -18.79
C ASP A 62 -2.36 8.30 -18.85
N GLU A 63 -1.95 7.35 -18.00
CA GLU A 63 -2.74 6.13 -17.82
C GLU A 63 -3.90 6.48 -16.89
N ARG A 64 -4.93 7.11 -17.47
CA ARG A 64 -6.26 7.17 -16.85
C ARG A 64 -6.73 5.73 -16.76
N VAL A 65 -6.38 5.07 -15.65
CA VAL A 65 -7.09 3.86 -15.24
C VAL A 65 -8.54 4.30 -15.17
N GLN A 66 -9.35 3.85 -16.13
CA GLN A 66 -10.79 3.95 -15.97
C GLN A 66 -11.07 3.21 -14.68
N ALA A 67 -11.43 3.96 -13.64
CA ALA A 67 -12.02 3.36 -12.47
C ALA A 67 -13.36 2.81 -12.96
N ASP A 68 -13.32 1.59 -13.48
CA ASP A 68 -14.51 0.88 -13.85
C ASP A 68 -15.43 0.91 -12.63
N LEU A 69 -16.70 1.25 -12.88
CA LEU A 69 -17.70 1.27 -11.83
C LEU A 69 -17.65 -0.07 -11.12
N ILE A 70 -17.53 -0.05 -9.79
CA ILE A 70 -17.60 -1.27 -8.98
C ILE A 70 -18.86 -2.02 -9.43
N PRO A 71 -18.74 -3.28 -9.92
CA PRO A 71 -19.88 -4.05 -10.35
C PRO A 71 -20.96 -4.07 -9.26
N GLY A 72 -22.24 -3.87 -9.63
CA GLY A 72 -23.32 -3.64 -8.67
C GLY A 72 -23.42 -4.71 -7.58
N HIS A 73 -23.21 -5.98 -7.93
CA HIS A 73 -23.18 -7.08 -6.97
C HIS A 73 -22.07 -6.96 -5.92
N LEU A 74 -20.88 -6.48 -6.29
CA LEU A 74 -19.79 -6.21 -5.36
C LEU A 74 -20.08 -4.98 -4.49
N TYR A 75 -20.76 -3.99 -5.05
CA TYR A 75 -21.20 -2.81 -4.31
C TYR A 75 -22.24 -3.17 -3.23
N ASP A 76 -23.26 -3.95 -3.60
CA ASP A 76 -24.30 -4.42 -2.69
C ASP A 76 -23.72 -5.31 -1.60
N LEU A 77 -22.76 -6.18 -1.96
CA LEU A 77 -22.01 -6.99 -1.00
C LEU A 77 -21.22 -6.12 -0.03
N ALA A 78 -20.43 -5.17 -0.53
CA ALA A 78 -19.64 -4.26 0.30
C ALA A 78 -20.54 -3.46 1.25
N ARG A 79 -21.69 -2.98 0.76
CA ARG A 79 -22.70 -2.30 1.56
C ARG A 79 -23.25 -3.21 2.66
N ALA A 80 -23.63 -4.44 2.34
CA ALA A 80 -24.14 -5.41 3.31
C ALA A 80 -23.09 -5.74 4.40
N ILE A 81 -21.81 -5.88 4.02
CA ILE A 81 -20.71 -6.12 4.98
C ILE A 81 -20.54 -4.93 5.93
N LEU A 82 -20.55 -3.71 5.40
CA LEU A 82 -20.32 -2.50 6.19
C LEU A 82 -21.48 -2.15 7.12
N THR A 83 -22.72 -2.43 6.70
CA THR A 83 -23.91 -2.20 7.54
C THR A 83 -24.11 -3.31 8.57
N ASN A 84 -23.73 -4.55 8.24
CA ASN A 84 -23.97 -5.73 9.08
C ASN A 84 -22.70 -6.09 9.87
N LYS A 85 -22.39 -5.20 10.83
CA LYS A 85 -21.07 -4.95 11.44
C LYS A 85 -20.29 -6.13 12.06
N THR A 86 -20.80 -7.36 12.11
CA THR A 86 -20.06 -8.51 12.71
C THR A 86 -20.49 -9.90 12.23
N SER A 87 -21.75 -10.11 11.83
CA SER A 87 -22.26 -11.45 11.50
C SER A 87 -21.80 -11.97 10.13
N GLY A 88 -21.71 -11.08 9.13
CA GLY A 88 -21.34 -11.46 7.75
C GLY A 88 -19.85 -11.74 7.55
N LEU A 89 -18.97 -11.02 8.27
CA LEU A 89 -17.52 -11.22 8.18
C LEU A 89 -17.07 -12.57 8.75
N SER A 90 -17.76 -13.07 9.76
CA SER A 90 -17.49 -14.41 10.33
C SER A 90 -17.77 -15.52 9.32
N ALA A 91 -18.87 -15.41 8.55
CA ALA A 91 -19.21 -16.35 7.49
C ALA A 91 -18.21 -16.28 6.31
N LEU A 92 -17.78 -15.07 5.93
CA LEU A 92 -16.74 -14.90 4.90
C LEU A 92 -15.39 -15.49 5.32
N ARG A 93 -15.02 -15.40 6.60
CA ARG A 93 -13.79 -16.02 7.12
C ARG A 93 -13.83 -17.54 7.03
N THR A 94 -15.01 -18.15 7.21
CA THR A 94 -15.18 -19.60 7.03
C THR A 94 -14.99 -20.02 5.57
N ILE A 95 -15.49 -19.24 4.61
CA ILE A 95 -15.32 -19.52 3.18
C ILE A 95 -13.87 -19.28 2.74
N ALA A 96 -13.25 -18.18 3.17
CA ALA A 96 -11.85 -17.89 2.86
C ALA A 96 -10.86 -18.85 3.53
N GLY A 97 -11.26 -19.52 4.61
CA GLY A 97 -10.46 -20.54 5.30
C GLY A 97 -10.58 -21.96 4.71
N HIS A 98 -11.43 -22.19 3.71
CA HIS A 98 -11.69 -23.53 3.17
C HIS A 98 -10.95 -23.88 1.87
N SER A 99 -9.94 -23.10 1.48
CA SER A 99 -9.11 -23.41 0.30
C SER A 99 -7.78 -24.06 0.68
N ARG A 100 -7.81 -25.17 1.44
CA ARG A 100 -6.61 -25.99 1.63
C ARG A 100 -6.87 -27.39 2.20
N GLU A 101 -7.54 -28.25 1.45
CA GLU A 101 -7.32 -29.71 1.55
C GLU A 101 -8.00 -30.43 0.40
N GLU A 102 -7.22 -30.82 -0.63
CA GLU A 102 -7.37 -31.97 -1.56
C GLU A 102 -6.01 -32.02 -2.30
N ASP A 103 -5.14 -33.03 -2.28
CA ASP A 103 -5.03 -34.38 -1.69
C ASP A 103 -3.53 -34.68 -1.43
#